data_AF-A0A8J6TR45-F1
#
_entry.id   AF-A0A8J6TR45-F1
#
_cell.length_a   1.000
_cell.length_b   1.000
_cell.length_c   1.000
_cell.angle_alpha   90.00
_cell.angle_beta   90.00
_cell.angle_gamma   90.00
#
_symmetry.space_group_name_H-M   'P 1'
#
loop_
_entity.id
_entity.type
_entity.pdbx_description
1 polymer ?
#
loop_
_entity_poly.entity_id
_entity_poly.type
_entity_poly.pdbx_seq_one_letter_code
_entity_poly.pdbx_strand_id
1 'polypeptide(L)'
;MTPRKRSIGSVKKELITKSKEAALSAIKVFNDPLITFKSETFIVLMIIAWTYLLHAYYRSKGIEYRYFRQGPKRRIFDKTKRGSYKYWELERCLNDKSCPIDRDTANNLKFLIGLRHEIEHQMTRSLDGFLSGRYQACAINYNDYLKKIFGKKQGIDSQLTYSIQFLELSEEQIRHKTHETHIPKRLQTYIADFDGALNHEEYNSSRFSYRMLFKRKLVNRPGQADRVVEFIDPKSDLAKHIDKEYWVKKEVERPKFRPTNVVKAVQKAGFDKFRVNPEHVHMWQSEDAKDPGKGYGVEVQGAWYWYQSWINRCIELCEASGNLYKDDSSPACEMDQTPKDAVPVTISDHAFECVRLSEADFKNDKAVYVVLCVKESGKWTVLNVGGRRSMLFNINTLNRKDLWYEKCPDRNLWVCSYPAHHKKDSDQNLKKLEKTIIKKYNVPT
;
A
#
# COMPACT_ATOMS: atom_id res chain seq x y z
N MET A 1 -65.86 8.37 21.92
CA MET A 1 -64.44 7.96 21.98
C MET A 1 -63.72 8.53 20.77
N THR A 2 -62.87 9.53 20.95
CA THR A 2 -62.02 10.05 19.88
C THR A 2 -61.10 8.93 19.38
N PRO A 3 -61.07 8.63 18.08
CA PRO A 3 -60.20 7.59 17.55
C PRO A 3 -58.75 7.98 17.84
N ARG A 4 -58.01 7.11 18.53
CA ARG A 4 -56.55 7.26 18.70
C ARG A 4 -55.94 7.35 17.30
N LYS A 5 -55.54 8.54 16.87
CA LYS A 5 -54.62 8.73 15.74
C LYS A 5 -53.33 7.97 16.10
N ARG A 6 -53.18 6.74 15.61
CA ARG A 6 -51.91 6.00 15.67
C ARG A 6 -50.94 6.70 14.71
N SER A 7 -50.28 7.75 15.17
CA SER A 7 -49.46 8.64 14.32
C SER A 7 -48.06 8.13 14.00
N ILE A 8 -47.64 6.97 14.50
CA ILE A 8 -46.26 6.49 14.34
C ILE A 8 -46.32 4.99 14.05
N GLY A 9 -45.81 4.57 12.89
CA GLY A 9 -45.49 3.16 12.67
C GLY A 9 -44.62 2.67 13.84
N SER A 10 -44.70 1.39 14.23
CA SER A 10 -43.94 0.86 15.38
C SER A 10 -42.53 1.46 15.46
N VAL A 11 -42.14 2.07 16.58
CA VAL A 11 -40.80 2.69 16.78
C VAL A 11 -39.66 1.77 16.32
N LYS A 12 -39.86 0.45 16.40
CA LYS A 12 -38.98 -0.57 15.81
C LYS A 12 -38.79 -0.38 14.30
N LYS A 13 -39.87 -0.22 13.54
CA LYS A 13 -39.86 0.00 12.08
C LYS A 13 -39.14 1.31 11.76
N GLU A 14 -39.37 2.36 12.54
CA GLU A 14 -38.67 3.63 12.37
C GLU A 14 -37.17 3.49 12.60
N LEU A 15 -36.75 2.83 13.69
CA LEU A 15 -35.34 2.53 13.97
C LEU A 15 -34.70 1.74 12.81
N ILE A 16 -35.38 0.72 12.28
CA ILE A 16 -34.88 -0.07 11.13
C ILE A 16 -34.75 0.81 9.88
N THR A 17 -35.73 1.66 9.58
CA THR A 17 -35.65 2.57 8.43
C THR A 17 -34.48 3.54 8.58
N LYS A 18 -34.34 4.19 9.74
CA LYS A 18 -33.24 5.14 10.01
C LYS A 18 -31.88 4.47 10.04
N SER A 19 -31.80 3.25 10.57
CA SER A 19 -30.61 2.41 10.52
C SER A 19 -30.15 2.19 9.07
N LYS A 20 -31.08 1.81 8.18
CA LYS A 20 -30.78 1.59 6.76
C LYS A 20 -30.38 2.88 6.04
N GLU A 21 -31.10 3.97 6.26
CA GLU A 21 -30.78 5.29 5.69
C GLU A 21 -29.35 5.71 6.07
N ALA A 22 -28.97 5.59 7.35
CA ALA A 22 -27.63 5.92 7.82
C ALA A 22 -26.55 5.06 7.14
N ALA A 23 -26.77 3.73 7.05
CA ALA A 23 -25.81 2.83 6.40
C ALA A 23 -25.64 3.14 4.89
N LEU A 24 -26.74 3.41 4.18
CA LEU A 24 -26.70 3.75 2.75
C LEU A 24 -26.01 5.09 2.51
N SER A 25 -26.28 6.09 3.36
CA SER A 25 -25.58 7.38 3.32
C SER A 25 -24.08 7.21 3.54
N ALA A 26 -23.66 6.36 4.49
CA ALA A 26 -22.26 6.04 4.72
C ALA A 26 -21.59 5.49 3.45
N ILE A 27 -22.21 4.48 2.83
CA ILE A 27 -21.68 3.82 1.65
C ILE A 27 -21.64 4.78 0.45
N LYS A 28 -22.69 5.60 0.26
CA LYS A 28 -22.74 6.58 -0.82
C LYS A 28 -21.61 7.60 -0.71
N VAL A 29 -21.39 8.15 0.48
CA VAL A 29 -20.31 9.12 0.72
C VAL A 29 -18.93 8.48 0.50
N PHE A 30 -18.74 7.24 0.95
CA PHE A 30 -17.48 6.53 0.77
C PHE A 30 -17.15 6.27 -0.72
N ASN A 31 -18.17 6.01 -1.53
CA ASN A 31 -17.99 5.77 -2.97
C ASN A 31 -17.89 7.07 -3.80
N ASP A 32 -18.22 8.23 -3.25
CA ASP A 32 -18.15 9.50 -3.97
C ASP A 32 -16.67 9.93 -4.14
N PRO A 33 -16.14 10.06 -5.36
CA PRO A 33 -14.73 10.42 -5.58
C PRO A 33 -14.38 11.86 -5.18
N LEU A 34 -15.36 12.76 -5.07
CA LEU A 34 -15.14 14.19 -4.80
C LEU A 34 -14.98 14.49 -3.31
N ILE A 35 -15.45 13.59 -2.44
CA ILE A 35 -15.38 13.76 -1.00
C ILE A 35 -13.99 13.32 -0.50
N THR A 36 -13.36 14.10 0.37
CA THR A 36 -12.07 13.74 0.98
C THR A 36 -12.21 13.22 2.42
N PHE A 37 -13.30 13.57 3.10
CA PHE A 37 -13.64 13.19 4.47
C PHE A 37 -14.47 11.88 4.51
N LYS A 38 -14.02 10.88 3.76
CA LYS A 38 -14.81 9.66 3.49
C LYS A 38 -14.81 8.69 4.66
N SER A 39 -13.62 8.32 5.14
CA SER A 39 -13.47 7.35 6.24
C SER A 39 -14.18 7.81 7.50
N GLU A 40 -14.06 9.09 7.84
CA GLU A 40 -14.65 9.67 9.05
C GLU A 40 -16.17 9.68 8.97
N THR A 41 -16.71 10.17 7.84
CA THR A 41 -18.16 10.16 7.61
C THR A 41 -18.70 8.74 7.62
N PHE A 42 -17.99 7.80 6.99
CA PHE A 42 -18.36 6.39 6.96
C PHE A 42 -18.43 5.81 8.38
N ILE A 43 -17.37 5.98 9.18
CA ILE A 43 -17.29 5.43 10.54
C ILE A 43 -18.43 5.96 11.41
N VAL A 44 -18.66 7.28 11.41
CA VAL A 44 -19.71 7.91 12.23
C VAL A 44 -21.09 7.40 11.83
N LEU A 45 -21.41 7.41 10.53
CA LEU A 45 -22.72 6.97 10.04
C LEU A 45 -22.95 5.47 10.24
N MET A 46 -21.91 4.63 10.07
CA MET A 46 -22.02 3.20 10.33
C MET A 46 -22.20 2.88 11.81
N ILE A 47 -21.52 3.59 12.73
CA ILE A 47 -21.74 3.42 14.18
C ILE A 47 -23.20 3.76 14.54
N ILE A 48 -23.75 4.85 13.97
CA ILE A 48 -25.17 5.21 14.16
C ILE A 48 -26.09 4.12 13.59
N ALA A 49 -25.81 3.62 12.38
CA ALA A 49 -26.60 2.56 11.76
C ALA A 49 -26.64 1.30 12.65
N TRP A 50 -25.48 0.81 13.08
CA TRP A 50 -25.39 -0.35 13.98
C TRP A 50 -26.07 -0.13 15.33
N THR A 51 -25.98 1.09 15.89
CA THR A 51 -26.68 1.44 17.13
C THR A 51 -28.20 1.29 16.97
N TYR A 52 -28.77 1.84 15.89
CA TYR A 52 -30.20 1.75 15.62
C TYR A 52 -30.66 0.32 15.30
N LEU A 53 -29.83 -0.45 14.59
CA LEU A 53 -30.07 -1.88 14.36
C LEU A 53 -30.20 -2.64 15.69
N LEU A 54 -29.25 -2.45 16.61
CA LEU A 54 -29.26 -3.13 17.91
C LEU A 54 -30.38 -2.62 18.82
N HIS A 55 -30.69 -1.33 18.81
CA HIS A 55 -31.85 -0.79 19.54
C HIS A 55 -33.17 -1.40 19.05
N ALA A 56 -33.31 -1.56 17.73
CA ALA A 56 -34.48 -2.24 17.15
C ALA A 56 -34.54 -3.72 17.56
N TYR A 57 -33.39 -4.38 17.68
CA TYR A 57 -33.29 -5.76 18.16
C TYR A 57 -33.68 -5.87 19.63
N TYR A 58 -33.06 -5.09 20.52
CA TYR A 58 -33.36 -5.10 21.96
C TYR A 58 -34.83 -4.79 22.23
N ARG A 59 -35.39 -3.81 21.52
CA ARG A 59 -36.82 -3.52 21.57
C ARG A 59 -37.67 -4.71 21.13
N SER A 60 -37.25 -5.46 20.12
CA SER A 60 -37.99 -6.65 19.64
C SER A 60 -37.96 -7.83 20.62
N LYS A 61 -36.93 -7.89 21.47
CA LYS A 61 -36.73 -8.91 22.51
C LYS A 61 -37.22 -8.49 23.90
N GLY A 62 -37.70 -7.25 24.05
CA GLY A 62 -38.13 -6.71 25.35
C GLY A 62 -36.97 -6.38 26.30
N ILE A 63 -35.75 -6.23 25.77
CA ILE A 63 -34.55 -5.91 26.55
C ILE A 63 -34.49 -4.39 26.78
N GLU A 64 -34.26 -4.00 28.03
CA GLU A 64 -34.17 -2.60 28.43
C GLU A 64 -32.77 -2.05 28.13
N TYR A 65 -32.65 -1.27 27.05
CA TYR A 65 -31.40 -0.67 26.59
C TYR A 65 -31.26 0.81 26.96
N ARG A 66 -32.08 1.31 27.88
CA ARG A 66 -31.87 2.62 28.52
C ARG A 66 -30.91 2.49 29.68
N TYR A 67 -30.14 3.55 29.93
CA TYR A 67 -29.36 3.64 31.16
C TYR A 67 -30.30 3.75 32.36
N PHE A 68 -30.11 2.87 33.34
CA PHE A 68 -30.83 2.91 34.59
C PHE A 68 -29.95 2.47 35.74
N ARG A 69 -30.26 2.97 36.92
CA ARG A 69 -29.73 2.49 38.20
C ARG A 69 -30.84 1.73 38.92
N GLN A 70 -30.49 0.60 39.51
CA GLN A 70 -31.45 -0.17 40.30
C GLN A 70 -31.62 0.53 41.65
N GLY A 71 -32.78 1.17 41.85
CA GLY A 71 -33.18 1.70 43.14
C GLY A 71 -33.84 0.62 44.01
N PRO A 72 -34.15 0.93 45.28
CA PRO A 72 -34.71 -0.03 46.24
C PRO A 72 -36.10 -0.58 45.87
N LYS A 73 -36.91 0.15 45.09
CA LYS A 73 -38.26 -0.30 44.65
C LYS A 73 -38.51 -0.22 43.14
N ARG A 74 -37.73 0.56 42.40
CA ARG A 74 -37.91 0.77 40.96
C ARG A 74 -36.61 1.17 40.27
N ARG A 75 -36.56 0.94 38.96
CA ARG A 75 -35.48 1.43 38.10
C ARG A 75 -35.54 2.95 38.01
N ILE A 76 -34.41 3.61 38.22
CA ILE A 76 -34.25 5.05 38.04
C ILE A 76 -33.50 5.24 36.72
N PHE A 77 -34.18 5.79 35.71
CA PHE A 77 -33.61 5.97 34.39
C PHE A 77 -32.78 7.25 34.30
N ASP A 78 -31.61 7.15 33.69
CA ASP A 78 -30.76 8.30 33.42
C ASP A 78 -31.35 9.13 32.29
N LYS A 79 -31.32 10.44 32.46
CA LYS A 79 -31.84 11.42 31.50
C LYS A 79 -30.74 12.38 31.04
N THR A 80 -30.89 12.92 29.84
CA THR A 80 -30.08 14.03 29.35
C THR A 80 -30.41 15.30 30.12
N LYS A 81 -29.57 16.33 29.99
CA LYS A 81 -29.82 17.66 30.59
C LYS A 81 -31.19 18.24 30.21
N ARG A 82 -31.74 17.82 29.07
CA ARG A 82 -33.06 18.25 28.54
C ARG A 82 -34.20 17.27 28.85
N GLY A 83 -33.98 16.27 29.71
CA GLY A 83 -35.03 15.38 30.21
C GLY A 83 -35.35 14.14 29.36
N SER A 84 -34.69 13.95 28.21
CA SER A 84 -34.85 12.74 27.37
C SER A 84 -34.10 11.56 27.98
N TYR A 85 -34.59 10.33 27.79
CA TYR A 85 -33.88 9.13 28.27
C TYR A 85 -32.52 8.95 27.56
N LYS A 86 -31.51 8.54 28.32
CA LYS A 86 -30.23 8.08 27.76
C LYS A 86 -30.35 6.62 27.35
N TYR A 87 -29.99 6.33 26.12
CA TYR A 87 -29.92 4.98 25.56
C TYR A 87 -28.47 4.51 25.49
N TRP A 88 -28.25 3.20 25.46
CA TRP A 88 -26.93 2.62 25.28
C TRP A 88 -26.31 3.03 23.95
N GLU A 89 -25.05 3.42 23.98
CA GLU A 89 -24.18 3.53 22.82
C GLU A 89 -23.82 2.15 22.25
N LEU A 90 -23.27 2.13 21.03
CA LEU A 90 -22.91 0.90 20.34
C LEU A 90 -21.98 0.01 21.17
N GLU A 91 -20.95 0.59 21.79
CA GLU A 91 -20.00 -0.16 22.60
C GLU A 91 -20.67 -0.90 23.76
N ARG A 92 -21.55 -0.22 24.51
CA ARG A 92 -22.36 -0.86 25.55
C ARG A 92 -23.29 -1.92 25.00
N CYS A 93 -23.88 -1.68 23.83
CA CYS A 93 -24.72 -2.68 23.15
C CYS A 93 -23.92 -3.93 22.77
N LEU A 94 -22.66 -3.81 22.37
CA LEU A 94 -21.79 -4.94 22.00
C LEU A 94 -21.27 -5.73 23.20
N ASN A 95 -21.12 -5.06 24.35
CA ASN A 95 -20.64 -5.70 25.58
C ASN A 95 -21.76 -6.35 26.41
N ASP A 96 -23.02 -6.25 25.97
CA ASP A 96 -24.14 -6.90 26.64
C ASP A 96 -24.25 -8.39 26.26
N LYS A 97 -24.58 -9.25 27.23
CA LYS A 97 -24.69 -10.71 27.04
C LYS A 97 -25.79 -11.11 26.04
N SER A 98 -26.79 -10.26 25.85
CA SER A 98 -27.91 -10.51 24.93
C SER A 98 -27.63 -10.05 23.49
N CYS A 99 -26.44 -9.50 23.23
CA CYS A 99 -26.04 -9.03 21.91
C CYS A 99 -26.06 -10.17 20.88
N PRO A 100 -26.72 -10.00 19.71
CA PRO A 100 -26.81 -11.04 18.70
C PRO A 100 -25.55 -11.15 17.82
N ILE A 101 -24.58 -10.26 18.02
CA ILE A 101 -23.40 -10.10 17.16
C ILE A 101 -22.30 -11.08 17.58
N ASP A 102 -21.71 -11.76 16.60
CA ASP A 102 -20.59 -12.68 16.82
C ASP A 102 -19.31 -11.92 17.20
N ARG A 103 -18.36 -12.64 17.77
CA ARG A 103 -17.12 -12.08 18.29
C ARG A 103 -16.33 -11.31 17.24
N ASP A 104 -16.17 -11.85 16.04
CA ASP A 104 -15.32 -11.25 15.00
C ASP A 104 -15.95 -9.97 14.44
N THR A 105 -17.26 -9.97 14.23
CA THR A 105 -18.00 -8.77 13.85
C THR A 105 -17.95 -7.72 14.96
N ALA A 106 -18.09 -8.14 16.23
CA ALA A 106 -17.98 -7.25 17.36
C ALA A 106 -16.57 -6.65 17.46
N ASN A 107 -15.51 -7.41 17.17
CA ASN A 107 -14.14 -6.93 17.10
C ASN A 107 -13.96 -5.88 16.00
N ASN A 108 -14.53 -6.10 14.80
CA ASN A 108 -14.56 -5.09 13.74
C ASN A 108 -15.23 -3.79 14.20
N LEU A 109 -16.39 -3.88 14.87
CA LEU A 109 -17.11 -2.69 15.34
C LEU A 109 -16.37 -1.97 16.47
N LYS A 110 -15.79 -2.71 17.43
CA LYS A 110 -14.96 -2.16 18.50
C LYS A 110 -13.74 -1.44 17.94
N PHE A 111 -13.11 -2.03 16.92
CA PHE A 111 -12.02 -1.38 16.21
C PHE A 111 -12.45 -0.05 15.59
N LEU A 112 -13.61 0.02 14.92
CA LEU A 112 -14.12 1.25 14.32
C LEU A 112 -14.53 2.31 15.38
N ILE A 113 -15.02 1.87 16.54
CA ILE A 113 -15.33 2.77 17.67
C ILE A 113 -14.04 3.37 18.24
N GLY A 114 -13.01 2.56 18.49
CA GLY A 114 -11.71 3.07 18.95
C GLY A 114 -11.07 3.98 17.91
N LEU A 115 -11.14 3.61 16.63
CA LEU A 115 -10.65 4.43 15.52
C LEU A 115 -11.37 5.78 15.43
N ARG A 116 -12.69 5.82 15.67
CA ARG A 116 -13.46 7.08 15.76
C ARG A 116 -12.87 8.00 16.83
N HIS A 117 -12.55 7.49 18.02
CA HIS A 117 -11.97 8.30 19.09
C HIS A 117 -10.64 8.92 18.64
N GLU A 118 -9.77 8.13 18.02
CA GLU A 118 -8.48 8.61 17.53
C GLU A 118 -8.64 9.72 16.46
N ILE A 119 -9.58 9.55 15.52
CA ILE A 119 -9.81 10.54 14.46
C ILE A 119 -10.52 11.80 14.97
N GLU A 120 -11.48 11.67 15.89
CA GLU A 120 -12.19 12.83 16.47
C GLU A 120 -11.25 13.75 17.24
N HIS A 121 -10.25 13.17 17.91
CA HIS A 121 -9.26 13.94 18.62
C HIS A 121 -8.17 14.52 17.69
N GLN A 122 -7.88 13.89 16.54
CA GLN A 122 -6.87 14.38 15.59
C GLN A 122 -7.22 14.14 14.11
N MET A 123 -7.19 15.20 13.32
CA MET A 123 -7.36 15.15 11.87
C MET A 123 -6.33 14.21 11.25
N THR A 124 -6.81 13.21 10.50
CA THR A 124 -5.96 12.29 9.75
C THR A 124 -6.16 12.50 8.26
N ARG A 125 -5.07 12.50 7.48
CA ARG A 125 -5.13 12.48 6.02
C ARG A 125 -4.95 11.03 5.56
N SER A 126 -5.82 10.59 4.65
CA SER A 126 -5.75 9.34 3.88
C SER A 126 -5.79 8.00 4.65
N LEU A 127 -6.89 7.68 5.34
CA LEU A 127 -7.12 6.33 5.91
C LEU A 127 -7.77 5.32 4.95
N ASP A 128 -8.41 5.84 3.89
CA ASP A 128 -9.35 5.10 3.04
C ASP A 128 -8.76 3.82 2.45
N GLY A 129 -7.52 3.88 1.94
CA GLY A 129 -6.87 2.73 1.28
C GLY A 129 -6.47 1.63 2.25
N PHE A 130 -5.90 2.02 3.40
CA PHE A 130 -5.31 1.09 4.37
C PHE A 130 -6.36 0.29 5.15
N LEU A 131 -7.50 0.92 5.46
CA LEU A 131 -8.57 0.31 6.27
C LEU A 131 -9.78 -0.15 5.46
N SER A 132 -9.73 -0.04 4.12
CA SER A 132 -10.78 -0.43 3.18
C SER A 132 -11.38 -1.81 3.46
N GLY A 133 -10.55 -2.83 3.73
CA GLY A 133 -11.03 -4.17 4.06
C GLY A 133 -11.86 -4.25 5.34
N ARG A 134 -11.55 -3.42 6.36
CA ARG A 134 -12.33 -3.36 7.61
C ARG A 134 -13.65 -2.61 7.41
N TYR A 135 -13.66 -1.56 6.60
CA TYR A 135 -14.90 -0.84 6.23
C TYR A 135 -15.85 -1.73 5.42
N GLN A 136 -15.30 -2.48 4.46
CA GLN A 136 -16.06 -3.42 3.66
C GLN A 136 -16.66 -4.55 4.51
N ALA A 137 -15.87 -5.13 5.43
CA ALA A 137 -16.37 -6.13 6.38
C ALA A 137 -17.54 -5.57 7.22
N CYS A 138 -17.42 -4.35 7.75
CA CYS A 138 -18.49 -3.68 8.50
C CYS A 138 -19.79 -3.58 7.70
N ALA A 139 -19.73 -3.14 6.44
CA ALA A 139 -20.89 -2.97 5.58
C ALA A 139 -21.56 -4.31 5.22
N ILE A 140 -20.77 -5.34 4.87
CA ILE A 140 -21.28 -6.68 4.56
C ILE A 140 -21.95 -7.28 5.80
N ASN A 141 -21.25 -7.24 6.94
CA ASN A 141 -21.77 -7.75 8.20
C ASN A 141 -23.06 -7.07 8.61
N TYR A 142 -23.18 -5.75 8.40
CA TYR A 142 -24.39 -5.00 8.70
C TYR A 142 -25.58 -5.54 7.92
N ASN A 143 -25.42 -5.71 6.60
CA ASN A 143 -26.49 -6.23 5.77
C ASN A 143 -26.88 -7.66 6.18
N ASP A 144 -25.90 -8.51 6.49
CA ASP A 144 -26.15 -9.88 6.92
C ASP A 144 -26.91 -9.95 8.24
N TYR A 145 -26.53 -9.13 9.23
CA TYR A 145 -27.24 -9.06 10.51
C TYR A 145 -28.63 -8.45 10.39
N LEU A 146 -28.80 -7.46 9.52
CA LEU A 146 -30.10 -6.87 9.22
C LEU A 146 -31.06 -7.93 8.65
N LYS A 147 -30.59 -8.74 7.69
CA LYS A 147 -31.34 -9.87 7.12
C LYS A 147 -31.61 -10.96 8.15
N LYS A 148 -30.61 -11.31 8.97
CA LYS A 148 -30.71 -12.38 9.99
C LYS A 148 -31.72 -12.03 11.09
N ILE A 149 -31.76 -10.78 11.53
CA ILE A 149 -32.60 -10.35 12.65
C ILE A 149 -34.02 -9.94 12.21
N PHE A 150 -34.15 -9.21 11.09
CA PHE A 150 -35.43 -8.63 10.66
C PHE A 150 -36.00 -9.23 9.37
N GLY A 151 -35.32 -10.23 8.81
CA GLY A 151 -35.72 -10.97 7.62
C GLY A 151 -35.12 -10.41 6.33
N LYS A 152 -35.02 -11.29 5.30
CA LYS A 152 -34.37 -10.99 4.01
C LYS A 152 -34.90 -9.73 3.32
N LYS A 153 -36.20 -9.41 3.46
CA LYS A 153 -36.85 -8.23 2.87
C LYS A 153 -36.30 -6.89 3.38
N GLN A 154 -35.59 -6.89 4.52
CA GLN A 154 -34.99 -5.68 5.07
C GLN A 154 -33.55 -5.45 4.57
N GLY A 155 -32.96 -6.40 3.83
CA GLY A 155 -31.63 -6.26 3.26
C GLY A 155 -31.51 -5.01 2.37
N ILE A 156 -30.30 -4.45 2.35
CA ILE A 156 -29.94 -3.28 1.52
C ILE A 156 -29.11 -3.67 0.29
N ASP A 157 -28.84 -4.97 0.09
CA ASP A 157 -28.08 -5.53 -1.03
C ASP A 157 -28.72 -5.27 -2.39
N SER A 158 -30.04 -5.14 -2.47
CA SER A 158 -30.72 -4.83 -3.74
C SER A 158 -30.65 -3.35 -4.14
N GLN A 159 -30.12 -2.48 -3.26
CA GLN A 159 -30.13 -1.03 -3.46
C GLN A 159 -28.81 -0.48 -4.02
N LEU A 160 -27.75 -1.29 -4.02
CA LEU A 160 -26.45 -0.94 -4.56
C LEU A 160 -26.09 -1.93 -5.68
N THR A 161 -26.29 -1.51 -6.93
CA THR A 161 -25.70 -2.19 -8.08
C THR A 161 -24.17 -2.07 -7.98
N TYR A 162 -23.45 -3.13 -8.36
CA TYR A 162 -21.97 -3.12 -8.44
C TYR A 162 -21.48 -1.81 -9.07
N SER A 163 -20.60 -1.10 -8.38
CA SER A 163 -20.00 0.11 -8.93
C SER A 163 -19.11 -0.27 -10.12
N ILE A 164 -19.33 0.36 -11.27
CA ILE A 164 -18.39 0.30 -12.39
C ILE A 164 -17.10 0.98 -11.92
N GLN A 165 -16.01 0.22 -11.82
CA GLN A 165 -14.73 0.72 -11.35
C GLN A 165 -13.89 1.19 -12.54
N PHE A 166 -13.35 2.41 -12.46
CA PHE A 166 -12.42 2.95 -13.47
C PHE A 166 -10.99 2.43 -13.32
N LEU A 167 -10.71 1.69 -12.24
CA LEU A 167 -9.39 1.12 -11.97
C LEU A 167 -9.27 -0.21 -12.70
N GLU A 168 -8.38 -0.27 -13.69
CA GLU A 168 -7.85 -1.55 -14.10
C GLU A 168 -7.06 -2.09 -12.90
N LEU A 169 -7.42 -3.28 -12.39
CA LEU A 169 -6.70 -3.92 -11.29
C LEU A 169 -5.31 -4.34 -11.78
N SER A 170 -4.42 -3.37 -11.90
CA SER A 170 -3.01 -3.50 -12.21
C SER A 170 -2.22 -3.20 -10.94
N GLU A 171 -1.18 -4.00 -10.69
CA GLU A 171 -0.34 -3.88 -9.51
C GLU A 171 0.31 -2.49 -9.41
N GLU A 172 0.64 -1.88 -10.55
CA GLU A 172 1.22 -0.53 -10.64
C GLU A 172 0.23 0.56 -10.16
N GLN A 173 -1.02 0.55 -10.60
CA GLN A 173 -2.00 1.58 -10.19
C GLN A 173 -2.41 1.46 -8.71
N ILE A 174 -2.43 0.24 -8.18
CA ILE A 174 -2.67 -0.01 -6.75
C ILE A 174 -1.47 0.45 -5.92
N ARG A 175 -0.23 0.13 -6.36
CA ARG A 175 1.02 0.51 -5.68
C ARG A 175 1.29 2.02 -5.71
N HIS A 176 0.97 2.70 -6.82
CA HIS A 176 1.14 4.16 -6.95
C HIS A 176 0.19 4.97 -6.06
N LYS A 177 -0.96 4.41 -5.61
CA LYS A 177 -1.80 5.07 -4.59
C LYS A 177 -1.38 4.78 -3.16
N THR A 178 -0.58 3.74 -2.94
CA THR A 178 0.06 3.44 -1.65
C THR A 178 1.42 4.13 -1.47
N HIS A 179 1.79 5.09 -2.35
CA HIS A 179 2.90 6.02 -2.09
C HIS A 179 2.63 6.70 -0.75
N GLU A 180 3.28 6.16 0.27
CA GLU A 180 3.37 6.63 1.65
C GLU A 180 2.13 7.41 2.11
N THR A 181 1.04 6.69 2.29
CA THR A 181 -0.01 7.12 3.20
C THR A 181 0.66 7.32 4.56
N HIS A 182 0.99 8.58 4.90
CA HIS A 182 1.62 8.93 6.16
C HIS A 182 0.58 8.81 7.28
N ILE A 183 0.19 7.56 7.58
CA ILE A 183 -0.66 7.23 8.72
C ILE A 183 0.10 7.70 9.96
N PRO A 184 -0.47 8.60 10.78
CA PRO A 184 0.19 9.05 11.99
C PRO A 184 0.65 7.88 12.86
N LYS A 185 1.86 7.98 13.45
CA LYS A 185 2.46 6.93 14.28
C LYS A 185 1.52 6.42 15.38
N ARG A 186 0.67 7.29 15.92
CA ARG A 186 -0.37 6.92 16.92
C ARG A 186 -1.39 5.94 16.37
N LEU A 187 -1.90 6.17 15.15
CA LEU A 187 -2.82 5.24 14.49
C LEU A 187 -2.12 3.92 14.13
N GLN A 188 -0.86 3.97 13.70
CA GLN A 188 -0.09 2.74 13.49
C GLN A 188 0.04 1.93 14.79
N THR A 189 0.29 2.62 15.91
CA THR A 189 0.39 2.01 17.25
C THR A 189 -0.95 1.42 17.67
N TYR A 190 -2.05 2.19 17.58
CA TYR A 190 -3.39 1.69 17.86
C TYR A 190 -3.75 0.45 17.04
N ILE A 191 -3.42 0.46 15.74
CA ILE A 191 -3.67 -0.68 14.85
C ILE A 191 -2.83 -1.88 15.27
N ALA A 192 -1.54 -1.69 15.56
CA ALA A 192 -0.65 -2.75 16.01
C ALA A 192 -1.09 -3.34 17.36
N ASP A 193 -1.50 -2.50 18.31
CA ASP A 193 -1.98 -2.91 19.63
C ASP A 193 -3.29 -3.70 19.52
N PHE A 194 -4.24 -3.21 18.70
CA PHE A 194 -5.50 -3.91 18.50
C PHE A 194 -5.28 -5.25 17.79
N ASP A 195 -4.49 -5.26 16.72
CA ASP A 195 -4.22 -6.47 15.94
C ASP A 195 -3.42 -7.49 16.75
N GLY A 196 -2.47 -7.04 17.58
CA GLY A 196 -1.70 -7.90 18.48
C GLY A 196 -2.50 -8.52 19.62
N ALA A 197 -3.65 -7.93 19.97
CA ALA A 197 -4.57 -8.49 20.96
C ALA A 197 -5.48 -9.61 20.40
N LEU A 198 -5.56 -9.77 19.08
CA LEU A 198 -6.38 -10.78 18.42
C LEU A 198 -5.61 -12.10 18.24
N ASN A 199 -6.32 -13.22 18.36
CA ASN A 199 -5.74 -14.51 17.98
C ASN A 199 -5.74 -14.71 16.44
N HIS A 200 -5.05 -15.75 15.98
CA HIS A 200 -4.88 -16.02 14.54
C HIS A 200 -6.20 -16.24 13.78
N GLU A 201 -7.19 -16.89 14.40
CA GLU A 201 -8.49 -17.11 13.76
C GLU A 201 -9.30 -15.82 13.65
N GLU A 202 -9.34 -15.03 14.73
CA GLU A 202 -10.02 -13.73 14.77
C GLU A 202 -9.42 -12.77 13.73
N TYR A 203 -8.09 -12.70 13.66
CA TYR A 203 -7.38 -11.83 12.72
C TYR A 203 -7.66 -12.19 11.25
N ASN A 204 -7.75 -13.49 10.94
CA ASN A 204 -8.01 -13.98 9.59
C ASN A 204 -9.50 -14.05 9.22
N SER A 205 -10.41 -13.80 10.17
CA SER A 205 -11.84 -13.79 9.91
C SER A 205 -12.24 -12.74 8.86
N SER A 206 -13.03 -13.16 7.87
CA SER A 206 -13.61 -12.25 6.86
C SER A 206 -14.61 -11.26 7.46
N ARG A 207 -15.13 -11.57 8.65
CA ARG A 207 -16.01 -10.69 9.44
C ARG A 207 -15.22 -9.60 10.15
N PHE A 208 -13.94 -9.83 10.43
CA PHE A 208 -13.03 -8.82 10.96
C PHE A 208 -12.48 -7.91 9.87
N SER A 209 -11.99 -8.50 8.77
CA SER A 209 -11.47 -7.78 7.61
C SER A 209 -11.72 -8.53 6.31
N TYR A 210 -12.34 -7.86 5.34
CA TYR A 210 -12.66 -8.44 4.04
C TYR A 210 -11.47 -8.32 3.09
N ARG A 211 -11.01 -9.46 2.57
CA ARG A 211 -9.81 -9.56 1.72
C ARG A 211 -10.19 -10.29 0.45
N MET A 212 -9.76 -9.77 -0.70
CA MET A 212 -9.99 -10.36 -2.02
C MET A 212 -8.66 -10.57 -2.74
N LEU A 213 -8.58 -11.67 -3.49
CA LEU A 213 -7.51 -11.93 -4.43
C LEU A 213 -8.10 -11.85 -5.84
N PHE A 214 -7.50 -11.02 -6.68
CA PHE A 214 -7.90 -10.87 -8.07
C PHE A 214 -6.90 -11.59 -8.96
N LYS A 215 -7.40 -12.47 -9.83
CA LYS A 215 -6.62 -13.09 -10.89
C LYS A 215 -7.27 -12.76 -12.23
N ARG A 216 -6.50 -12.21 -13.16
CA ARG A 216 -6.96 -11.99 -14.53
C ARG A 216 -7.26 -13.35 -15.16
N LYS A 217 -8.48 -13.54 -15.63
CA LYS A 217 -8.89 -14.75 -16.37
C LYS A 217 -9.01 -14.39 -17.84
N LEU A 218 -8.25 -15.07 -18.68
CA LEU A 218 -8.46 -15.03 -20.13
C LEU A 218 -9.58 -16.01 -20.47
N VAL A 219 -10.52 -15.55 -21.29
CA VAL A 219 -11.66 -16.35 -21.72
C VAL A 219 -11.37 -16.95 -23.09
N ASN A 220 -11.52 -18.27 -23.20
CA ASN A 220 -11.22 -19.02 -24.43
C ASN A 220 -12.47 -19.36 -25.25
N ARG A 221 -13.68 -19.06 -24.74
CA ARG A 221 -14.96 -19.39 -25.40
C ARG A 221 -15.89 -18.16 -25.50
N PRO A 222 -16.60 -17.98 -26.63
CA PRO A 222 -17.65 -16.97 -26.75
C PRO A 222 -18.71 -17.16 -25.65
N GLY A 223 -19.09 -16.08 -24.97
CA GLY A 223 -20.07 -16.08 -23.86
C GLY A 223 -19.50 -16.23 -22.45
N GLN A 224 -18.19 -16.50 -22.29
CA GLN A 224 -17.54 -16.43 -20.96
C GLN A 224 -17.11 -15.01 -20.57
N ALA A 225 -17.03 -14.10 -21.55
CA ALA A 225 -16.62 -12.71 -21.35
C ALA A 225 -17.62 -11.89 -20.50
N ASP A 226 -18.88 -12.31 -20.44
CA ASP A 226 -19.94 -11.58 -19.72
C ASP A 226 -19.89 -11.79 -18.20
N ARG A 227 -19.09 -12.74 -17.69
CA ARG A 227 -18.86 -12.96 -16.25
C ARG A 227 -17.59 -12.26 -15.79
N VAL A 228 -17.77 -11.13 -15.11
CA VAL A 228 -16.66 -10.29 -14.60
C VAL A 228 -16.01 -10.86 -13.33
N VAL A 229 -16.74 -11.68 -12.55
CA VAL A 229 -16.27 -12.25 -11.28
C VAL A 229 -16.64 -13.73 -11.18
N GLU A 230 -15.69 -14.56 -10.75
CA GLU A 230 -15.93 -15.95 -10.38
C GLU A 230 -15.50 -16.19 -8.93
N PHE A 231 -16.32 -16.93 -8.18
CA PHE A 231 -16.01 -17.35 -6.83
C PHE A 231 -15.26 -18.67 -6.90
N ILE A 232 -14.06 -18.71 -6.32
CA ILE A 232 -13.28 -19.93 -6.12
C ILE A 232 -13.60 -20.44 -4.71
N ASP A 233 -13.96 -21.72 -4.59
CA ASP A 233 -14.12 -22.35 -3.28
C ASP A 233 -12.76 -22.35 -2.56
N PRO A 234 -12.66 -21.81 -1.33
CA PRO A 234 -11.42 -21.84 -0.54
C PRO A 234 -10.85 -23.26 -0.33
N LYS A 235 -11.68 -24.30 -0.42
CA LYS A 235 -11.26 -25.70 -0.28
C LYS A 235 -10.82 -26.34 -1.59
N SER A 236 -11.03 -25.66 -2.72
CA SER A 236 -10.62 -26.16 -4.04
C SER A 236 -9.10 -26.27 -4.14
N ASP A 237 -8.61 -27.18 -4.97
CA ASP A 237 -7.17 -27.34 -5.18
C ASP A 237 -6.56 -26.08 -5.81
N LEU A 238 -7.34 -25.35 -6.62
CA LEU A 238 -6.96 -24.05 -7.16
C LEU A 238 -6.69 -23.03 -6.04
N ALA A 239 -7.53 -22.97 -5.00
CA ALA A 239 -7.32 -22.10 -3.85
C ALA A 239 -6.08 -22.51 -3.04
N LYS A 240 -5.87 -23.81 -2.80
CA LYS A 240 -4.67 -24.31 -2.10
C LYS A 240 -3.37 -23.97 -2.82
N HIS A 241 -3.37 -23.98 -4.16
CA HIS A 241 -2.21 -23.57 -4.95
C HIS A 241 -1.94 -22.06 -4.84
N ILE A 242 -2.99 -21.24 -4.86
CA ILE A 242 -2.89 -19.78 -4.66
C ILE A 242 -2.33 -19.48 -3.26
N ASP A 243 -2.83 -20.15 -2.22
CA ASP A 243 -2.37 -19.98 -0.84
C ASP A 243 -0.90 -20.41 -0.68
N LYS A 244 -0.48 -21.51 -1.34
CA LYS A 244 0.93 -21.94 -1.37
C LYS A 244 1.84 -20.93 -2.04
N GLU A 245 1.47 -20.38 -3.20
CA GLU A 245 2.25 -19.32 -3.87
C GLU A 245 2.35 -18.06 -3.01
N TYR A 246 1.28 -17.70 -2.30
CA TYR A 246 1.26 -16.55 -1.39
C TYR A 246 2.13 -16.78 -0.14
N TRP A 247 2.07 -17.99 0.42
CA TRP A 247 2.94 -18.43 1.52
C TRP A 247 4.41 -18.39 1.10
N VAL A 248 4.76 -18.91 -0.10
CA VAL A 248 6.12 -18.85 -0.66
C VAL A 248 6.62 -17.41 -0.83
N LYS A 249 5.74 -16.44 -1.14
CA LYS A 249 6.12 -15.01 -1.17
C LYS A 249 6.30 -14.38 0.21
N LYS A 250 5.54 -14.82 1.23
CA LYS A 250 5.69 -14.35 2.62
C LYS A 250 6.85 -15.01 3.37
N GLU A 251 7.19 -16.26 3.03
CA GLU A 251 8.33 -17.03 3.53
C GLU A 251 9.54 -16.99 2.58
N VAL A 252 9.80 -15.88 1.89
CA VAL A 252 11.19 -15.66 1.45
C VAL A 252 11.96 -15.25 2.70
N GLU A 253 12.48 -16.26 3.41
CA GLU A 253 13.41 -16.05 4.51
C GLU A 253 14.48 -15.05 4.05
N ARG A 254 14.55 -13.90 4.74
CA ARG A 254 15.51 -12.85 4.36
C ARG A 254 16.91 -13.47 4.37
N PRO A 255 17.72 -13.30 3.31
CA PRO A 255 19.06 -13.87 3.27
C PRO A 255 19.85 -13.46 4.52
N LYS A 256 20.34 -14.46 5.26
CA LYS A 256 21.07 -14.32 6.52
C LYS A 256 22.56 -14.46 6.27
N PHE A 257 23.33 -13.42 6.60
CA PHE A 257 24.76 -13.37 6.38
C PHE A 257 25.52 -13.46 7.70
N ARG A 258 26.50 -14.36 7.78
CA ARG A 258 27.48 -14.35 8.87
C ARG A 258 28.44 -13.17 8.70
N PRO A 259 29.14 -12.71 9.76
CA PRO A 259 30.14 -11.65 9.67
C PRO A 259 31.15 -11.84 8.51
N THR A 260 31.62 -13.07 8.29
CA THR A 260 32.51 -13.41 7.17
C THR A 260 31.89 -13.14 5.80
N ASN A 261 30.57 -13.37 5.65
CA ASN A 261 29.87 -13.13 4.39
C ASN A 261 29.64 -11.63 4.16
N VAL A 262 29.37 -10.87 5.24
CA VAL A 262 29.27 -9.40 5.18
C VAL A 262 30.59 -8.83 4.69
N VAL A 263 31.71 -9.23 5.29
CA VAL A 263 33.04 -8.77 4.89
C VAL A 263 33.35 -9.10 3.44
N LYS A 264 33.11 -10.34 3.00
CA LYS A 264 33.31 -10.71 1.59
C LYS A 264 32.48 -9.86 0.63
N ALA A 265 31.24 -9.53 1.00
CA ALA A 265 30.38 -8.68 0.19
C ALA A 265 30.90 -7.22 0.12
N VAL A 266 31.41 -6.69 1.24
CA VAL A 266 32.01 -5.35 1.33
C VAL A 266 33.35 -5.28 0.58
N GLN A 267 34.19 -6.30 0.70
CA GLN A 267 35.44 -6.43 -0.08
C GLN A 267 35.15 -6.49 -1.58
N LYS A 268 34.15 -7.29 -1.98
CA LYS A 268 33.69 -7.34 -3.38
C LYS A 268 33.17 -5.98 -3.90
N ALA A 269 32.74 -5.08 -3.01
CA ALA A 269 32.36 -3.72 -3.35
C ALA A 269 33.55 -2.75 -3.46
N GLY A 270 34.80 -3.22 -3.32
CA GLY A 270 36.03 -2.45 -3.51
C GLY A 270 36.70 -1.99 -2.21
N PHE A 271 36.38 -2.61 -1.07
CA PHE A 271 36.95 -2.28 0.24
C PHE A 271 37.76 -3.47 0.79
N ASP A 272 38.86 -3.80 0.12
CA ASP A 272 39.64 -5.02 0.39
C ASP A 272 40.25 -5.08 1.80
N LYS A 273 40.58 -3.91 2.39
CA LYS A 273 41.12 -3.81 3.76
C LYS A 273 40.05 -3.96 4.84
N PHE A 274 38.76 -4.07 4.50
CA PHE A 274 37.70 -4.32 5.48
C PHE A 274 37.76 -5.77 5.98
N ARG A 275 38.07 -6.02 7.26
CA ARG A 275 38.16 -7.37 7.83
C ARG A 275 37.08 -7.61 8.89
N VAL A 276 36.89 -8.88 9.27
CA VAL A 276 35.91 -9.27 10.30
C VAL A 276 36.29 -8.66 11.66
N ASN A 277 37.58 -8.56 11.95
CA ASN A 277 38.11 -7.94 13.16
C ASN A 277 39.42 -7.23 12.75
N PRO A 278 39.64 -5.94 13.08
CA PRO A 278 38.79 -5.07 13.92
C PRO A 278 37.62 -4.35 13.24
N GLU A 279 37.60 -4.22 11.92
CA GLU A 279 36.77 -3.22 11.23
C GLU A 279 35.28 -3.51 11.35
N HIS A 280 34.83 -4.71 10.98
CA HIS A 280 33.41 -5.08 11.08
C HIS A 280 32.94 -5.05 12.54
N VAL A 281 33.76 -5.51 13.49
CA VAL A 281 33.44 -5.50 14.93
C VAL A 281 33.22 -4.09 15.46
N HIS A 282 34.17 -3.19 15.21
CA HIS A 282 34.04 -1.81 15.66
C HIS A 282 32.86 -1.10 15.00
N MET A 283 32.60 -1.37 13.72
CA MET A 283 31.54 -0.72 12.97
C MET A 283 30.14 -1.11 13.47
N TRP A 284 29.90 -2.39 13.76
CA TRP A 284 28.59 -2.79 14.30
C TRP A 284 28.40 -2.31 15.73
N GLN A 285 29.49 -2.18 16.51
CA GLN A 285 29.45 -1.62 17.87
C GLN A 285 29.19 -0.11 17.86
N SER A 286 29.84 0.65 16.97
CA SER A 286 29.67 2.11 16.87
C SER A 286 28.27 2.50 16.38
N GLU A 287 27.73 1.75 15.42
CA GLU A 287 26.37 1.99 14.89
C GLU A 287 25.29 1.32 15.75
N ASP A 288 25.66 0.60 16.81
CA ASP A 288 24.78 -0.23 17.64
C ASP A 288 23.82 -1.07 16.77
N ALA A 289 24.41 -1.78 15.81
CA ALA A 289 23.69 -2.41 14.70
C ALA A 289 22.95 -3.70 15.08
N LYS A 290 23.15 -4.18 16.32
CA LYS A 290 22.41 -5.31 16.89
C LYS A 290 21.09 -4.91 17.54
N ASP A 291 20.76 -3.62 17.60
CA ASP A 291 19.45 -3.15 18.01
C ASP A 291 18.36 -3.71 17.06
N PRO A 292 17.40 -4.52 17.56
CA PRO A 292 16.29 -5.03 16.76
C PRO A 292 15.48 -3.94 16.05
N GLY A 293 15.42 -2.72 16.59
CA GLY A 293 14.70 -1.59 16.02
C GLY A 293 15.26 -1.08 14.68
N LYS A 294 16.53 -1.38 14.37
CA LYS A 294 17.20 -0.94 13.14
C LYS A 294 17.05 -1.91 11.96
N GLY A 295 16.64 -3.15 12.23
CA GLY A 295 16.37 -4.15 11.18
C GLY A 295 17.60 -4.59 10.39
N TYR A 296 18.79 -4.54 10.98
CA TYR A 296 20.05 -4.95 10.35
C TYR A 296 20.39 -6.44 10.49
N GLY A 297 19.71 -7.17 11.37
CA GLY A 297 19.95 -8.58 11.58
C GLY A 297 18.96 -9.23 12.54
N VAL A 298 19.25 -10.48 12.90
CA VAL A 298 18.48 -11.26 13.86
C VAL A 298 19.40 -12.27 14.56
N GLU A 299 19.10 -12.56 15.83
CA GLU A 299 19.75 -13.64 16.56
C GLU A 299 19.07 -14.99 16.27
N VAL A 300 19.86 -15.99 15.87
CA VAL A 300 19.38 -17.35 15.63
C VAL A 300 20.30 -18.31 16.38
N GLN A 301 19.76 -19.01 17.39
CA GLN A 301 20.49 -20.00 18.19
C GLN A 301 21.81 -19.49 18.78
N GLY A 302 21.82 -18.29 19.37
CA GLY A 302 23.00 -17.71 20.02
C GLY A 302 24.02 -17.08 19.07
N ALA A 303 23.75 -17.06 17.77
CA ALA A 303 24.59 -16.41 16.76
C ALA A 303 23.82 -15.30 16.05
N TRP A 304 24.47 -14.15 15.87
CA TRP A 304 23.87 -13.02 15.15
C TRP A 304 24.06 -13.16 13.63
N TYR A 305 22.97 -13.03 12.88
CA TYR A 305 22.95 -13.02 11.43
C TYR A 305 22.55 -11.64 10.92
N TRP A 306 23.27 -11.16 9.91
CA TRP A 306 23.04 -9.87 9.28
C TRP A 306 22.14 -9.99 8.06
N TYR A 307 21.38 -8.95 7.77
CA TYR A 307 20.61 -8.81 6.54
C TYR A 307 21.38 -7.97 5.51
N GLN A 308 20.89 -7.95 4.27
CA GLN A 308 21.45 -7.13 3.20
C GLN A 308 21.50 -5.63 3.55
N SER A 309 20.56 -5.15 4.37
CA SER A 309 20.54 -3.77 4.88
C SER A 309 21.81 -3.41 5.65
N TRP A 310 22.40 -4.34 6.39
CA TRP A 310 23.66 -4.11 7.10
C TRP A 310 24.86 -4.06 6.15
N ILE A 311 24.90 -4.92 5.14
CA ILE A 311 25.96 -4.91 4.12
C ILE A 311 25.99 -3.55 3.41
N ASN A 312 24.82 -3.05 3.01
CA ASN A 312 24.70 -1.74 2.36
C ASN A 312 25.17 -0.62 3.29
N ARG A 313 24.80 -0.68 4.58
CA ARG A 313 25.26 0.30 5.58
C ARG A 313 26.77 0.27 5.79
N CYS A 314 27.39 -0.92 5.81
CA CYS A 314 28.85 -1.03 5.87
C CYS A 314 29.52 -0.40 4.65
N ILE A 315 28.99 -0.61 3.45
CA ILE A 315 29.50 0.00 2.21
C ILE A 315 29.42 1.52 2.29
N GLU A 316 28.28 2.09 2.69
CA GLU A 316 28.11 3.54 2.89
C GLU A 316 29.13 4.12 3.88
N LEU A 317 29.37 3.44 5.00
CA LEU A 317 30.35 3.89 6.00
C LEU A 317 31.79 3.76 5.51
N CYS A 318 32.09 2.74 4.70
CA CYS A 318 33.40 2.59 4.07
C CYS A 318 33.64 3.69 3.01
N GLU A 319 32.61 4.05 2.23
CA GLU A 319 32.66 5.18 1.30
C GLU A 319 32.91 6.51 2.02
N ALA A 320 32.21 6.73 3.15
CA ALA A 320 32.39 7.93 3.99
C ALA A 320 33.78 8.00 4.65
N SER A 321 34.43 6.85 4.87
CA SER A 321 35.77 6.74 5.47
C SER A 321 36.91 6.92 4.46
N GLY A 322 36.61 7.20 3.19
CA GLY A 322 37.59 7.47 2.14
C GLY A 322 38.49 6.27 1.81
N ASN A 323 39.81 6.48 1.81
CA ASN A 323 40.79 5.47 1.42
C ASN A 323 41.18 4.49 2.54
N LEU A 324 40.61 4.63 3.74
CA LEU A 324 40.99 3.84 4.92
C LEU A 324 40.88 2.33 4.67
N TYR A 325 39.87 1.90 3.89
CA TYR A 325 39.59 0.50 3.61
C TYR A 325 39.96 0.03 2.19
N LYS A 326 40.70 0.85 1.43
CA LYS A 326 41.13 0.56 0.04
C LYS A 326 42.64 0.26 -0.03
N ASP A 327 43.07 -0.66 -0.90
CA ASP A 327 44.50 -0.97 -1.10
C ASP A 327 45.24 0.14 -1.87
N ASP A 328 46.50 0.39 -1.48
CA ASP A 328 47.39 1.39 -2.10
C ASP A 328 47.96 0.95 -3.47
N SER A 329 47.55 -0.22 -3.97
CA SER A 329 47.96 -0.77 -5.28
C SER A 329 46.77 -0.99 -6.21
N SER A 330 45.97 0.06 -6.39
CA SER A 330 45.17 0.30 -7.59
C SER A 330 45.14 1.81 -7.80
N PRO A 331 45.30 2.28 -9.06
CA PRO A 331 45.72 3.64 -9.33
C PRO A 331 44.77 4.62 -8.67
N ALA A 332 45.36 5.59 -7.98
CA ALA A 332 44.69 6.71 -7.36
C ALA A 332 43.57 7.20 -8.29
N CYS A 333 42.33 6.95 -7.90
CA CYS A 333 41.21 7.68 -8.45
C CYS A 333 41.34 9.06 -7.82
N GLU A 334 42.14 9.92 -8.45
CA GLU A 334 41.96 11.34 -8.34
C GLU A 334 40.47 11.62 -8.52
N MET A 335 39.94 12.42 -7.59
CA MET A 335 38.65 13.06 -7.77
C MET A 335 38.77 13.98 -8.98
N ASP A 336 38.46 13.45 -10.16
CA ASP A 336 38.06 14.26 -11.30
C ASP A 336 36.78 13.67 -11.91
N GLN A 337 35.83 14.56 -12.14
CA GLN A 337 34.48 14.23 -12.55
C GLN A 337 34.44 14.02 -14.06
N THR A 338 34.69 12.80 -14.54
CA THR A 338 34.22 12.36 -15.88
C THR A 338 34.07 10.84 -15.93
N PRO A 339 32.95 10.30 -16.48
CA PRO A 339 32.80 8.86 -16.68
C PRO A 339 33.89 8.34 -17.63
N LYS A 340 34.59 7.28 -17.22
CA LYS A 340 35.53 6.54 -18.08
C LYS A 340 34.81 6.11 -19.36
N ASP A 341 35.43 6.42 -20.50
CA ASP A 341 35.09 6.02 -21.86
C ASP A 341 33.80 6.60 -22.50
N ALA A 342 33.53 7.89 -22.31
CA ALA A 342 32.56 8.59 -23.17
C ALA A 342 33.11 8.75 -24.61
N VAL A 343 32.47 8.12 -25.58
CA VAL A 343 32.82 8.23 -27.00
C VAL A 343 31.95 9.32 -27.66
N PRO A 344 32.54 10.31 -28.36
CA PRO A 344 31.75 11.29 -29.09
C PRO A 344 31.11 10.65 -30.32
N VAL A 345 29.78 10.71 -30.43
CA VAL A 345 29.03 10.24 -31.59
C VAL A 345 28.18 11.37 -32.15
N THR A 346 28.31 11.63 -33.44
CA THR A 346 27.49 12.64 -34.12
C THR A 346 26.12 12.06 -34.47
N ILE A 347 25.06 12.60 -33.85
CA ILE A 347 23.66 12.23 -34.11
C ILE A 347 22.92 13.49 -34.57
N SER A 348 22.32 13.44 -35.77
CA SER A 348 21.63 14.60 -36.37
C SER A 348 22.44 15.90 -36.35
N ASP A 349 23.72 15.82 -36.71
CA ASP A 349 24.63 16.97 -36.83
C ASP A 349 25.03 17.61 -35.49
N HIS A 350 24.72 16.94 -34.37
CA HIS A 350 25.13 17.32 -33.02
C HIS A 350 26.03 16.24 -32.42
N ALA A 351 27.08 16.65 -31.70
CA ALA A 351 27.96 15.74 -30.97
C ALA A 351 27.31 15.33 -29.65
N PHE A 352 27.14 14.02 -29.44
CA PHE A 352 26.67 13.43 -28.19
C PHE A 352 27.82 12.69 -27.50
N GLU A 353 27.81 12.72 -26.18
CA GLU A 353 28.70 11.90 -25.36
C GLU A 353 28.00 10.58 -25.06
N CYS A 354 28.56 9.47 -25.56
CA CYS A 354 27.96 8.15 -25.46
C CYS A 354 28.75 7.23 -24.54
N VAL A 355 28.04 6.57 -23.64
CA VAL A 355 28.57 5.57 -22.71
C VAL A 355 27.74 4.29 -22.82
N ARG A 356 28.32 3.15 -22.47
CA ARG A 356 27.54 1.90 -22.39
C ARG A 356 26.47 2.01 -21.33
N LEU A 357 25.29 1.45 -21.61
CA LEU A 357 24.14 1.51 -20.68
C LEU A 357 24.47 0.92 -19.30
N SER A 358 25.37 -0.07 -19.23
CA SER A 358 25.84 -0.69 -17.97
C SER A 358 26.79 0.20 -17.16
N GLU A 359 27.44 1.18 -17.79
CA GLU A 359 28.48 2.03 -17.22
C GLU A 359 28.01 3.48 -17.02
N ALA A 360 26.80 3.80 -17.47
CA ALA A 360 26.25 5.14 -17.44
C ALA A 360 25.88 5.59 -16.01
N ASP A 361 26.54 6.65 -15.52
CA ASP A 361 26.19 7.35 -14.28
C ASP A 361 25.24 8.52 -14.59
N PHE A 362 23.94 8.31 -14.38
CA PHE A 362 22.88 9.23 -14.83
C PHE A 362 22.64 10.45 -13.91
N LYS A 363 23.67 10.99 -13.26
CA LYS A 363 23.56 12.11 -12.30
C LYS A 363 23.13 13.46 -12.92
N ASN A 364 23.03 13.58 -14.24
CA ASN A 364 22.71 14.84 -14.92
C ASN A 364 21.21 14.98 -15.28
N ASP A 365 20.54 15.93 -14.63
CA ASP A 365 19.08 16.11 -14.69
C ASP A 365 18.53 16.95 -15.87
N LYS A 366 19.40 17.46 -16.76
CA LYS A 366 18.99 18.33 -17.89
C LYS A 366 19.76 18.03 -19.17
N ALA A 367 19.55 16.86 -19.76
CA ALA A 367 20.05 16.52 -21.08
C ALA A 367 18.98 15.80 -21.93
N VAL A 368 19.05 15.95 -23.24
CA VAL A 368 18.39 15.05 -24.19
C VAL A 368 19.25 13.80 -24.27
N TYR A 369 18.66 12.62 -24.11
CA TYR A 369 19.37 11.36 -24.27
C TYR A 369 18.83 10.56 -25.46
N VAL A 370 19.72 9.79 -26.06
CA VAL A 370 19.43 8.86 -27.15
C VAL A 370 19.95 7.48 -26.76
N VAL A 371 19.11 6.45 -26.87
CA VAL A 371 19.52 5.06 -26.65
C VAL A 371 19.82 4.42 -28.00
N LEU A 372 21.02 3.87 -28.13
CA LEU A 372 21.49 3.19 -29.33
C LEU A 372 21.62 1.69 -29.09
N CYS A 373 21.30 0.89 -30.11
CA CYS A 373 21.78 -0.47 -30.25
C CYS A 373 22.95 -0.48 -31.23
N VAL A 374 24.13 -0.91 -30.79
CA VAL A 374 25.35 -0.94 -31.60
C VAL A 374 25.62 -2.39 -32.03
N LYS A 375 25.58 -2.67 -33.32
CA LYS A 375 25.88 -4.00 -33.87
C LYS A 375 27.37 -4.29 -33.84
N GLU A 376 27.76 -5.57 -33.91
CA GLU A 376 29.18 -5.98 -34.02
C GLU A 376 29.92 -5.32 -35.20
N SER A 377 29.19 -4.99 -36.28
CA SER A 377 29.73 -4.25 -37.44
C SER A 377 30.04 -2.76 -37.19
N GLY A 378 29.81 -2.24 -35.98
CA GLY A 378 29.96 -0.82 -35.63
C GLY A 378 28.80 0.08 -36.09
N LYS A 379 27.84 -0.45 -36.87
CA LYS A 379 26.60 0.26 -37.22
C LYS A 379 25.65 0.32 -36.02
N TRP A 380 25.01 1.45 -35.83
CA TRP A 380 24.06 1.67 -34.74
C TRP A 380 22.67 2.06 -35.22
N THR A 381 21.66 1.75 -34.40
CA THR A 381 20.26 2.17 -34.61
C THR A 381 19.74 2.87 -33.37
N VAL A 382 18.88 3.87 -33.57
CA VAL A 382 18.23 4.60 -32.49
C VAL A 382 17.02 3.80 -31.99
N LEU A 383 17.03 3.43 -30.71
CA LEU A 383 15.93 2.70 -30.07
C LEU A 383 14.98 3.62 -29.32
N ASN A 384 15.51 4.70 -28.73
CA ASN A 384 14.72 5.63 -27.93
C ASN A 384 15.39 7.00 -27.91
N VAL A 385 14.57 8.05 -27.81
CA VAL A 385 15.00 9.43 -27.59
C VAL A 385 14.12 9.99 -26.49
N GLY A 386 14.70 10.67 -25.51
CA GLY A 386 13.92 11.26 -24.40
C GLY A 386 14.48 12.57 -23.89
N GLY A 387 13.57 13.47 -23.49
CA GLY A 387 13.89 14.77 -22.92
C GLY A 387 13.08 15.13 -21.65
N ARG A 388 13.84 15.51 -20.60
CA ARG A 388 13.49 16.30 -19.37
C ARG A 388 12.62 15.70 -18.24
N ARG A 389 13.07 16.10 -17.04
CA ARG A 389 12.74 15.71 -15.65
C ARG A 389 13.15 14.27 -15.32
N SER A 390 14.41 14.16 -14.91
CA SER A 390 15.06 12.95 -14.43
C SER A 390 15.25 11.87 -15.51
N MET A 391 16.40 11.95 -16.18
CA MET A 391 16.95 10.91 -17.05
C MET A 391 16.99 9.54 -16.32
N LEU A 392 17.31 9.57 -15.03
CA LEU A 392 17.24 8.42 -14.11
C LEU A 392 15.87 7.74 -14.07
N PHE A 393 14.79 8.51 -13.93
CA PHE A 393 13.41 7.98 -13.80
C PHE A 393 12.89 7.38 -15.11
N ASN A 394 13.26 7.95 -16.25
CA ASN A 394 12.85 7.44 -17.55
C ASN A 394 13.64 6.20 -17.99
N ILE A 395 14.88 6.05 -17.53
CA ILE A 395 15.77 4.93 -17.89
C ILE A 395 15.65 3.76 -16.89
N ASN A 396 15.45 4.02 -15.58
CA ASN A 396 15.41 2.97 -14.54
C ASN A 396 14.02 2.35 -14.27
N THR A 397 13.00 2.66 -15.07
CA THR A 397 11.75 1.87 -15.04
C THR A 397 12.03 0.48 -15.62
N LEU A 398 11.97 -0.57 -14.78
CA LEU A 398 12.37 -1.95 -15.11
C LEU A 398 11.86 -2.42 -16.48
N ASN A 399 10.60 -2.11 -16.82
CA ASN A 399 9.97 -2.56 -18.07
C ASN A 399 10.58 -1.95 -19.35
N ARG A 400 11.27 -0.80 -19.30
CA ARG A 400 11.82 -0.17 -20.52
C ARG A 400 13.18 -0.71 -20.92
N LYS A 401 14.04 -1.06 -19.96
CA LYS A 401 15.36 -1.66 -20.25
C LYS A 401 15.19 -3.01 -20.93
N ASP A 402 14.27 -3.84 -20.43
CA ASP A 402 13.99 -5.17 -21.01
C ASP A 402 13.51 -5.05 -22.46
N LEU A 403 12.63 -4.09 -22.77
CA LEU A 403 12.18 -3.80 -24.14
C LEU A 403 13.32 -3.37 -25.08
N TRP A 404 14.33 -2.67 -24.57
CA TRP A 404 15.51 -2.31 -25.39
C TRP A 404 16.43 -3.50 -25.62
N TYR A 405 16.60 -4.36 -24.61
CA TYR A 405 17.35 -5.61 -24.76
C TYR A 405 16.67 -6.60 -25.73
N GLU A 406 15.34 -6.63 -25.79
CA GLU A 406 14.62 -7.42 -26.80
C GLU A 406 14.81 -6.88 -28.22
N LYS A 407 14.87 -5.56 -28.40
CA LYS A 407 15.05 -4.90 -29.70
C LYS A 407 16.51 -4.83 -30.17
N CYS A 408 17.46 -5.24 -29.32
CA CYS A 408 18.90 -5.25 -29.62
C CYS A 408 19.45 -6.67 -29.54
N PRO A 409 19.58 -7.40 -30.66
CA PRO A 409 20.01 -8.80 -30.69
C PRO A 409 21.34 -9.05 -29.96
N ASP A 410 22.27 -8.10 -30.10
CA ASP A 410 23.62 -8.20 -29.55
C ASP A 410 23.72 -7.69 -28.10
N ARG A 411 22.61 -7.20 -27.53
CA ARG A 411 22.51 -6.59 -26.18
C ARG A 411 23.52 -5.47 -25.90
N ASN A 412 24.14 -4.93 -26.94
CA ASN A 412 25.14 -3.86 -26.87
C ASN A 412 24.45 -2.49 -26.94
N LEU A 413 23.93 -2.06 -25.79
CA LEU A 413 23.17 -0.83 -25.63
C LEU A 413 24.05 0.33 -25.13
N TRP A 414 23.88 1.50 -25.74
CA TRP A 414 24.60 2.72 -25.41
C TRP A 414 23.61 3.84 -25.11
N VAL A 415 23.95 4.70 -24.16
CA VAL A 415 23.21 5.95 -23.89
C VAL A 415 24.09 7.12 -24.24
N CYS A 416 23.57 7.95 -25.13
CA CYS A 416 24.20 9.16 -25.63
C CYS A 416 23.50 10.37 -25.04
N SER A 417 24.21 11.17 -24.25
CA SER A 417 23.68 12.41 -23.68
C SER A 417 24.20 13.64 -24.43
N TYR A 418 23.31 14.59 -24.68
CA TYR A 418 23.69 15.93 -25.12
C TYR A 418 23.67 16.87 -23.92
N PRO A 419 24.84 17.22 -23.34
CA PRO A 419 24.91 18.10 -22.17
C PRO A 419 24.51 19.53 -22.54
N ALA A 420 23.65 20.13 -21.71
CA ALA A 420 23.22 21.52 -21.88
C ALA A 420 24.32 22.50 -21.41
N HIS A 421 25.41 22.65 -22.17
CA HIS A 421 26.57 23.44 -21.74
C HIS A 421 26.41 24.97 -21.83
N HIS A 422 25.33 25.50 -22.42
CA HIS A 422 25.16 26.94 -22.55
C HIS A 422 23.89 27.46 -21.88
N LYS A 423 24.04 28.55 -21.10
CA LYS A 423 22.98 29.49 -20.68
C LYS A 423 22.11 30.02 -21.85
N LYS A 424 22.39 29.65 -23.10
CA LYS A 424 21.64 29.98 -24.32
C LYS A 424 20.69 28.88 -24.81
N ASP A 425 20.73 27.66 -24.28
CA ASP A 425 19.78 26.62 -24.69
C ASP A 425 18.50 26.68 -23.86
N SER A 426 17.53 27.44 -24.37
CA SER A 426 16.18 27.47 -23.83
C SER A 426 15.54 26.08 -23.90
N ASP A 427 14.59 25.79 -23.00
CA ASP A 427 13.75 24.58 -23.04
C ASP A 427 13.15 24.27 -24.41
N GLN A 428 12.94 25.30 -25.24
CA GLN A 428 12.45 25.16 -26.60
C GLN A 428 13.48 24.54 -27.55
N ASN A 429 14.77 24.84 -27.42
CA ASN A 429 15.82 24.30 -28.29
C ASN A 429 16.01 22.80 -28.07
N LEU A 430 16.05 22.34 -26.81
CA LEU A 430 16.16 20.92 -26.49
C LEU A 430 14.92 20.12 -26.96
N LYS A 431 13.73 20.70 -26.84
CA LYS A 431 12.50 20.11 -27.40
C LYS A 431 12.52 20.02 -28.92
N LYS A 432 13.10 21.03 -29.60
CA LYS A 432 13.25 21.03 -31.06
C LYS A 432 14.27 19.97 -31.50
N LEU A 433 15.35 19.80 -30.76
CA LEU A 433 16.36 18.76 -30.99
C LEU A 433 15.76 17.36 -30.84
N GLU A 434 15.06 17.10 -29.73
CA GLU A 434 14.37 15.83 -29.47
C GLU A 434 13.42 15.45 -30.62
N LYS A 435 12.53 16.38 -31.02
CA LYS A 435 11.59 16.16 -32.13
C LYS A 435 12.28 15.91 -33.47
N THR A 436 13.40 16.61 -33.72
CA THR A 436 14.19 16.43 -34.95
C THR A 436 14.78 15.03 -35.01
N ILE A 437 15.34 14.52 -33.91
CA ILE A 437 15.94 13.18 -33.86
C ILE A 437 14.85 12.10 -33.99
N ILE A 438 13.72 12.23 -33.28
CA ILE A 438 12.59 11.29 -33.41
C ILE A 438 12.11 11.21 -34.86
N LYS A 439 11.97 12.35 -35.53
CA LYS A 439 11.54 12.41 -36.94
C LYS A 439 12.58 11.84 -37.91
N LYS A 440 13.87 12.11 -37.70
CA LYS A 440 14.96 11.64 -38.60
C LYS A 440 15.16 10.14 -38.53
N TYR A 441 15.03 9.54 -37.35
CA TYR A 441 15.27 8.11 -37.11
C TYR A 441 13.99 7.27 -36.99
N ASN A 442 12.82 7.87 -37.22
CA ASN A 442 11.50 7.23 -37.17
C ASN A 442 11.28 6.41 -35.88
N VAL A 443 11.66 6.99 -34.74
CA VAL A 443 11.62 6.33 -33.43
C VAL A 443 10.16 6.27 -32.96
N PRO A 444 9.65 5.09 -32.53
CA PRO A 444 8.30 5.00 -31.96
C PRO A 444 8.24 5.82 -30.67
N THR A 445 7.35 6.82 -30.62
CA THR A 445 7.08 7.64 -29.42
C THR A 445 6.28 6.89 -28.38
#